data_AF-A0A4Y3J3L4-F1
#
_entry.id   AF-A0A4Y3J3L4-F1
#
_cell.length_a   1.000
_cell.length_b   1.000
_cell.length_c   1.000
_cell.angle_alpha   90.00
_cell.angle_beta   90.00
_cell.angle_gamma   90.00
#
_symmetry.space_group_name_H-M   'P 1'
#
loop_
_entity.id
_entity.type
_entity.pdbx_description
1 polymer ?
#
loop_
_entity_poly.entity_id
_entity_poly.type
_entity_poly.pdbx_seq_one_letter_code
_entity_poly.pdbx_strand_id
1 'polypeptide(L)'
;MIGTDQLFRIDDGSVEKASFTVSFIDVNLKGAGLKSVIPQGNGGLIYNHEQLVIQNSRLMDGYATNGGAIYNAGNLSNTTKTAGSVTITNSLIQNNKASQGGVLYSDMPLYYITRSVVRDNEVTAADGALFHAETKFADESTGGYLTSRIIGLSNSTIFHNKGSFIANVRDGMVINNITMIKNVGGLFFDAPQGKASVSNSILVGNTTNCKVSTTDKTIVQSNLVTTECNRNASAELPNILYPASEKLIAGNADEGTCDVPPADGLLCPYSTPSDSFLGFFKPRVLDKYTSLSQSLLINKGRLYSDGTSVGLASCEKQDQRGKNRSGYDELCDLGAIELIINRDDISTHGQDIKYGEIAKFNIADVVGDGELVSPQTCEKMFGKRTDGQAWQSGCMKIVQTSTPSKGTLSIDAQGNLTYVPNGNWHGADVFNLLVVTTTTRFNDAADVYLTVPVQIVQDPPSGIEDKSVSTGGGGSVGGGLVLGLFGLIALRRLKS
;
A
#
# COMPACT_ATOMS: atom_id res chain seq x y z
N MET A 1 -19.23 13.64 -3.85
CA MET A 1 -20.40 14.32 -3.25
C MET A 1 -20.01 14.83 -1.88
N ILE A 2 -20.35 16.09 -1.57
CA ILE A 2 -20.23 16.66 -0.23
C ILE A 2 -21.66 16.82 0.29
N GLY A 3 -22.04 16.04 1.30
CA GLY A 3 -23.37 16.10 1.91
C GLY A 3 -23.35 16.85 3.24
N THR A 4 -24.47 17.49 3.56
CA THR A 4 -24.76 17.97 4.92
C THR A 4 -25.33 16.87 5.81
N ASP A 5 -25.83 15.79 5.19
CA ASP A 5 -26.51 14.67 5.82
C ASP A 5 -26.07 13.31 5.21
N GLN A 6 -26.84 12.24 5.48
CA GLN A 6 -26.61 10.89 4.99
C GLN A 6 -26.71 10.95 3.48
N LEU A 7 -25.71 10.44 2.77
CA LEU A 7 -25.67 10.53 1.31
C LEU A 7 -26.61 9.50 0.67
N PHE A 8 -26.65 8.29 1.23
CA PHE A 8 -27.40 7.18 0.65
C PHE A 8 -28.10 6.35 1.72
N ARG A 9 -29.34 5.95 1.40
CA ARG A 9 -30.07 4.89 2.09
C ARG A 9 -30.38 3.79 1.08
N ILE A 10 -29.81 2.62 1.30
CA ILE A 10 -29.93 1.44 0.43
C ILE A 10 -30.78 0.42 1.18
N ASP A 11 -32.07 0.39 0.86
CA ASP A 11 -33.08 -0.39 1.57
C ASP A 11 -34.35 -0.44 0.70
N ASP A 12 -34.80 -1.63 0.28
CA ASP A 12 -36.09 -1.77 -0.42
C ASP A 12 -37.30 -1.84 0.54
N GLY A 13 -37.05 -1.79 1.85
CA GLY A 13 -38.05 -1.87 2.91
C GLY A 13 -38.61 -3.28 3.13
N SER A 14 -37.98 -4.33 2.59
CA SER A 14 -38.48 -5.70 2.62
C SER A 14 -37.42 -6.72 3.03
N VAL A 15 -37.74 -7.52 4.06
CA VAL A 15 -36.92 -8.67 4.48
C VAL A 15 -37.24 -9.98 3.74
N GLU A 16 -38.31 -9.97 2.93
CA GLU A 16 -38.89 -11.15 2.24
C GLU A 16 -38.44 -11.29 0.78
N LYS A 17 -37.84 -10.23 0.22
CA LYS A 17 -37.35 -10.18 -1.17
C LYS A 17 -35.88 -10.60 -1.19
N ALA A 18 -35.38 -10.98 -2.36
CA ALA A 18 -33.95 -11.19 -2.51
C ALA A 18 -33.23 -9.84 -2.47
N SER A 19 -32.07 -9.81 -1.80
CA SER A 19 -31.25 -8.60 -1.76
C SER A 19 -30.76 -8.19 -3.15
N PHE A 20 -30.60 -6.88 -3.37
CA PHE A 20 -30.02 -6.32 -4.59
C PHE A 20 -28.64 -5.69 -4.34
N THR A 21 -27.84 -5.58 -5.39
CA THR A 21 -26.49 -5.03 -5.30
C THR A 21 -26.45 -3.56 -5.71
N VAL A 22 -25.80 -2.73 -4.90
CA VAL A 22 -25.42 -1.36 -5.23
C VAL A 22 -23.91 -1.24 -5.22
N SER A 23 -23.36 -0.77 -6.34
CA SER A 23 -21.91 -0.62 -6.53
C SER A 23 -21.51 0.85 -6.69
N PHE A 24 -20.54 1.28 -5.88
CA PHE A 24 -19.88 2.57 -5.98
C PHE A 24 -18.44 2.36 -6.45
N ILE A 25 -18.09 2.87 -7.63
CA ILE A 25 -16.78 2.68 -8.25
C ILE A 25 -16.23 4.05 -8.63
N ASP A 26 -14.99 4.35 -8.23
CA ASP A 26 -14.30 5.61 -8.51
C ASP A 26 -15.05 6.86 -7.98
N VAL A 27 -15.66 6.75 -6.79
CA VAL A 27 -16.42 7.85 -6.18
C VAL A 27 -15.79 8.39 -4.91
N ASN A 28 -15.96 9.70 -4.69
CA ASN A 28 -15.62 10.36 -3.44
C ASN A 28 -16.90 10.67 -2.67
N LEU A 29 -17.12 9.98 -1.54
CA LEU A 29 -18.22 10.19 -0.61
C LEU A 29 -17.68 10.98 0.59
N LYS A 30 -18.14 12.20 0.76
CA LYS A 30 -17.69 13.10 1.83
C LYS A 30 -18.89 13.63 2.61
N GLY A 31 -18.90 13.37 3.91
CA GLY A 31 -19.92 13.86 4.83
C GLY A 31 -19.64 15.27 5.34
N ALA A 32 -20.47 15.73 6.26
CA ALA A 32 -20.33 17.04 6.90
C ALA A 32 -19.24 17.07 8.00
N GLY A 33 -18.75 15.91 8.43
CA GLY A 33 -17.87 15.75 9.58
C GLY A 33 -18.48 16.35 10.86
N LEU A 34 -17.61 16.88 11.73
CA LEU A 34 -17.97 17.55 12.98
C LEU A 34 -18.74 18.88 12.79
N LYS A 35 -18.93 19.35 11.55
CA LYS A 35 -19.76 20.54 11.29
C LYS A 35 -21.25 20.25 11.44
N SER A 36 -21.64 18.97 11.44
CA SER A 36 -22.97 18.57 11.88
C SER A 36 -23.04 18.62 13.42
N VAL A 37 -23.96 19.41 13.96
CA VAL A 37 -24.14 19.59 15.41
C VAL A 37 -24.82 18.36 16.05
N ILE A 38 -25.39 17.46 15.24
CA ILE A 38 -26.06 16.25 15.70
C ILE A 38 -25.52 15.05 14.92
N PRO A 39 -24.92 14.03 15.58
CA PRO A 39 -24.57 12.79 14.92
C PRO A 39 -25.84 12.13 14.37
N GLN A 40 -25.77 11.70 13.11
CA GLN A 40 -26.88 10.93 12.53
C GLN A 40 -27.06 9.62 13.28
N GLY A 41 -28.29 9.12 13.43
CA GLY A 41 -28.52 7.89 14.19
C GLY A 41 -27.70 6.72 13.68
N ASN A 42 -27.91 6.33 12.42
CA ASN A 42 -27.27 5.16 11.80
C ASN A 42 -26.75 5.54 10.41
N GLY A 43 -25.42 5.48 10.22
CA GLY A 43 -24.75 5.65 8.93
C GLY A 43 -24.49 7.11 8.57
N GLY A 44 -23.27 7.59 8.79
CA GLY A 44 -22.94 9.00 8.53
C GLY A 44 -22.74 9.35 7.05
N LEU A 45 -22.46 8.35 6.21
CA LEU A 45 -22.49 8.49 4.74
C LEU A 45 -23.56 7.59 4.13
N ILE A 46 -23.62 6.33 4.57
CA ILE A 46 -24.47 5.30 3.97
C ILE A 46 -25.19 4.51 5.05
N TYR A 47 -26.50 4.38 4.91
CA TYR A 47 -27.26 3.29 5.52
C TYR A 47 -27.46 2.19 4.49
N ASN A 48 -27.10 0.96 4.83
CA ASN A 48 -27.22 -0.21 3.97
C ASN A 48 -28.02 -1.31 4.67
N HIS A 49 -28.95 -1.92 3.94
CA HIS A 49 -29.67 -3.14 4.34
C HIS A 49 -29.59 -4.21 3.24
N GLU A 50 -28.73 -4.00 2.23
CA GLU A 50 -28.64 -4.79 1.00
C GLU A 50 -27.18 -5.17 0.70
N GLN A 51 -26.84 -5.54 -0.53
CA GLN A 51 -25.44 -5.80 -0.91
C GLN A 51 -24.76 -4.52 -1.39
N LEU A 52 -23.78 -4.05 -0.61
CA LEU A 52 -23.01 -2.85 -0.92
C LEU A 52 -21.59 -3.22 -1.36
N VAL A 53 -21.21 -2.77 -2.55
CA VAL A 53 -19.85 -2.92 -3.08
C VAL A 53 -19.25 -1.53 -3.31
N ILE A 54 -18.06 -1.28 -2.75
CA ILE A 54 -17.33 -0.03 -2.93
C ILE A 54 -15.92 -0.33 -3.44
N GLN A 55 -15.51 0.32 -4.52
CA GLN A 55 -14.22 0.09 -5.16
C GLN A 55 -13.56 1.41 -5.55
N ASN A 56 -12.24 1.50 -5.39
CA ASN A 56 -11.44 2.65 -5.85
C ASN A 56 -11.96 4.01 -5.35
N SER A 57 -12.52 4.04 -4.16
CA SER A 57 -13.35 5.15 -3.69
C SER A 57 -12.80 5.76 -2.41
N ARG A 58 -13.32 6.94 -2.05
CA ARG A 58 -13.01 7.62 -0.77
C ARG A 58 -14.27 7.72 0.07
N LEU A 59 -14.19 7.30 1.33
CA LEU A 59 -15.22 7.50 2.34
C LEU A 59 -14.65 8.41 3.43
N MET A 60 -15.09 9.66 3.42
CA MET A 60 -14.49 10.71 4.21
C MET A 60 -15.50 11.47 5.06
N ASP A 61 -15.05 11.89 6.25
CA ASP A 61 -15.75 12.86 7.09
C ASP A 61 -17.21 12.47 7.41
N GLY A 62 -17.51 11.18 7.52
CA GLY A 62 -18.81 10.69 8.00
C GLY A 62 -18.93 10.84 9.53
N TYR A 63 -20.11 11.23 10.02
CA TYR A 63 -20.35 11.41 11.46
C TYR A 63 -21.73 10.88 11.89
N ALA A 64 -21.74 9.87 12.77
CA ALA A 64 -22.97 9.21 13.23
C ALA A 64 -22.85 8.70 14.69
N THR A 65 -23.94 8.20 15.26
CA THR A 65 -23.91 7.45 16.52
C THR A 65 -23.39 6.04 16.26
N ASN A 66 -23.95 5.36 15.25
CA ASN A 66 -23.51 4.05 14.78
C ASN A 66 -23.09 4.14 13.31
N GLY A 67 -21.88 3.69 12.98
CA GLY A 67 -21.45 3.60 11.58
C GLY A 67 -21.07 4.97 11.02
N GLY A 68 -19.91 5.49 11.39
CA GLY A 68 -19.48 6.83 11.00
C GLY A 68 -19.46 7.02 9.50
N ALA A 69 -18.95 6.03 8.76
CA ALA A 69 -19.14 5.97 7.30
C ALA A 69 -20.39 5.18 6.94
N ILE A 70 -20.50 3.93 7.42
CA ILE A 70 -21.52 2.98 7.00
C ILE A 70 -22.21 2.35 8.20
N TYR A 71 -23.55 2.33 8.18
CA TYR A 71 -24.34 1.40 8.99
C TYR A 71 -24.84 0.28 8.09
N ASN A 72 -24.55 -0.96 8.46
CA ASN A 72 -24.95 -2.17 7.75
C ASN A 72 -25.96 -2.96 8.59
N ALA A 73 -27.22 -2.88 8.19
CA ALA A 73 -28.36 -3.46 8.87
C ALA A 73 -28.61 -4.91 8.46
N GLY A 74 -29.26 -5.67 9.32
CA GLY A 74 -29.86 -6.96 9.00
C GLY A 74 -29.21 -8.13 9.74
N ASN A 75 -30.04 -9.10 10.12
CA ASN A 75 -29.64 -10.30 10.83
C ASN A 75 -30.21 -11.55 10.14
N LEU A 76 -29.33 -12.42 9.65
CA LEU A 76 -29.68 -13.66 8.95
C LEU A 76 -30.56 -14.60 9.78
N SER A 77 -30.41 -14.60 11.11
CA SER A 77 -31.20 -15.47 12.00
C SER A 77 -32.67 -15.01 12.16
N ASN A 78 -32.97 -13.76 11.84
CA ASN A 78 -34.28 -13.13 12.05
C ASN A 78 -34.96 -12.67 10.74
N THR A 79 -34.28 -12.82 9.61
CA THR A 79 -34.77 -12.39 8.30
C THR A 79 -34.97 -13.60 7.40
N THR A 80 -36.01 -13.60 6.59
CA THR A 80 -36.32 -14.75 5.74
C THR A 80 -35.46 -14.76 4.49
N LYS A 81 -35.00 -13.60 3.97
CA LYS A 81 -34.17 -13.52 2.73
C LYS A 81 -33.14 -12.37 2.60
N THR A 82 -33.12 -11.35 3.47
CA THR A 82 -32.23 -10.18 3.32
C THR A 82 -31.42 -9.86 4.57
N ALA A 83 -30.10 -9.78 4.44
CA ALA A 83 -29.21 -9.15 5.42
C ALA A 83 -28.14 -8.35 4.68
N GLY A 84 -27.84 -7.15 5.18
CA GLY A 84 -26.88 -6.26 4.55
C GLY A 84 -25.48 -6.85 4.55
N SER A 85 -24.75 -6.66 3.45
CA SER A 85 -23.33 -7.00 3.36
C SER A 85 -22.53 -5.87 2.73
N VAL A 86 -21.27 -5.72 3.15
CA VAL A 86 -20.40 -4.64 2.67
C VAL A 86 -19.07 -5.19 2.20
N THR A 87 -18.72 -4.95 0.93
CA THR A 87 -17.38 -5.19 0.40
C THR A 87 -16.73 -3.87 0.02
N ILE A 88 -15.55 -3.58 0.57
CA ILE A 88 -14.76 -2.41 0.21
C ILE A 88 -13.39 -2.85 -0.30
N THR A 89 -13.05 -2.42 -1.52
CA THR A 89 -11.80 -2.77 -2.17
C THR A 89 -11.06 -1.52 -2.61
N ASN A 90 -9.73 -1.48 -2.42
CA ASN A 90 -8.86 -0.44 -2.96
C ASN A 90 -9.36 0.98 -2.65
N SER A 91 -9.79 1.23 -1.43
CA SER A 91 -10.44 2.49 -1.05
C SER A 91 -9.75 3.18 0.12
N LEU A 92 -9.88 4.51 0.20
CA LEU A 92 -9.44 5.30 1.33
C LEU A 92 -10.63 5.56 2.26
N ILE A 93 -10.48 5.21 3.53
CA ILE A 93 -11.49 5.42 4.58
C ILE A 93 -10.86 6.32 5.63
N GLN A 94 -11.29 7.58 5.69
CA GLN A 94 -10.59 8.60 6.47
C GLN A 94 -11.52 9.55 7.23
N ASN A 95 -11.12 9.95 8.45
CA ASN A 95 -11.79 10.97 9.27
C ASN A 95 -13.27 10.66 9.57
N ASN A 96 -13.68 9.40 9.54
CA ASN A 96 -15.04 9.03 9.93
C ASN A 96 -15.11 8.86 11.45
N LYS A 97 -16.24 9.26 12.05
CA LYS A 97 -16.42 9.29 13.49
C LYS A 97 -17.76 8.70 13.91
N ALA A 98 -17.76 7.85 14.92
CA ALA A 98 -18.98 7.43 15.58
C ALA A 98 -18.79 7.04 17.05
N SER A 99 -19.91 6.86 17.77
CA SER A 99 -19.86 6.23 19.10
C SER A 99 -19.48 4.77 18.99
N GLN A 100 -20.08 4.04 18.04
CA GLN A 100 -19.77 2.65 17.71
C GLN A 100 -19.60 2.53 16.19
N GLY A 101 -18.64 1.73 15.73
CA GLY A 101 -18.39 1.58 14.29
C GLY A 101 -17.94 2.87 13.64
N GLY A 102 -16.82 3.46 14.08
CA GLY A 102 -16.32 4.75 13.56
C GLY A 102 -16.16 4.76 12.03
N VAL A 103 -15.88 3.61 11.44
CA VAL A 103 -15.98 3.37 10.00
C VAL A 103 -17.30 2.66 9.69
N LEU A 104 -17.47 1.46 10.21
CA LEU A 104 -18.58 0.58 9.86
C LEU A 104 -19.15 -0.03 11.14
N TYR A 105 -20.45 0.17 11.33
CA TYR A 105 -21.25 -0.59 12.28
C TYR A 105 -22.07 -1.59 11.50
N SER A 106 -22.05 -2.85 11.92
CA SER A 106 -22.78 -3.92 11.27
C SER A 106 -23.52 -4.77 12.28
N ASP A 107 -24.79 -5.05 12.01
CA ASP A 107 -25.62 -5.88 12.90
C ASP A 107 -25.04 -7.31 12.99
N MET A 108 -24.44 -7.80 11.91
CA MET A 108 -23.69 -9.07 11.82
C MET A 108 -22.30 -8.83 11.20
N PRO A 109 -21.29 -9.69 11.38
CA PRO A 109 -19.95 -9.50 10.80
C PRO A 109 -19.88 -9.77 9.28
N LEU A 110 -20.87 -9.30 8.51
CA LEU A 110 -20.99 -9.46 7.06
C LEU A 110 -20.30 -8.30 6.31
N TYR A 111 -19.00 -8.15 6.51
CA TYR A 111 -18.20 -7.18 5.78
C TYR A 111 -16.82 -7.72 5.42
N TYR A 112 -16.29 -7.26 4.28
CA TYR A 112 -14.94 -7.57 3.84
C TYR A 112 -14.25 -6.31 3.33
N ILE A 113 -13.13 -5.95 3.95
CA ILE A 113 -12.34 -4.78 3.57
C ILE A 113 -10.99 -5.25 3.09
N THR A 114 -10.65 -4.96 1.84
CA THR A 114 -9.38 -5.38 1.25
C THR A 114 -8.68 -4.27 0.50
N ARG A 115 -7.35 -4.34 0.45
CA ARG A 115 -6.50 -3.44 -0.35
C ARG A 115 -6.70 -1.96 -0.01
N SER A 116 -7.16 -1.65 1.19
CA SER A 116 -7.68 -0.32 1.54
C SER A 116 -6.79 0.36 2.58
N VAL A 117 -6.88 1.69 2.66
CA VAL A 117 -6.23 2.47 3.72
C VAL A 117 -7.29 2.96 4.69
N VAL A 118 -7.13 2.64 5.97
CA VAL A 118 -8.02 3.08 7.06
C VAL A 118 -7.22 3.97 7.99
N ARG A 119 -7.48 5.28 7.95
CA ARG A 119 -6.69 6.25 8.72
C ARG A 119 -7.50 7.36 9.35
N ASP A 120 -7.02 7.85 10.48
CA ASP A 120 -7.58 9.04 11.15
C ASP A 120 -9.07 8.94 11.52
N ASN A 121 -9.63 7.73 11.59
CA ASN A 121 -11.02 7.52 12.03
C ASN A 121 -11.09 7.50 13.57
N GLU A 122 -12.26 7.78 14.13
CA GLU A 122 -12.43 7.90 15.57
C GLU A 122 -13.66 7.12 16.07
N VAL A 123 -13.47 6.39 17.16
CA VAL A 123 -14.54 5.83 17.98
C VAL A 123 -14.50 6.44 19.36
N THR A 124 -15.66 6.88 19.87
CA THR A 124 -15.74 7.56 21.17
C THR A 124 -16.18 6.64 22.32
N ALA A 125 -16.86 5.52 22.05
CA ALA A 125 -17.22 4.59 23.11
C ALA A 125 -16.01 3.81 23.62
N ALA A 126 -15.99 3.54 24.93
CA ALA A 126 -14.88 2.89 25.62
C ALA A 126 -14.67 1.41 25.21
N ASP A 127 -15.72 0.75 24.74
CA ASP A 127 -15.70 -0.62 24.22
C ASP A 127 -15.87 -0.69 22.70
N GLY A 128 -15.86 0.46 22.03
CA GLY A 128 -16.18 0.52 20.62
C GLY A 128 -15.02 0.20 19.68
N ALA A 129 -15.38 -0.22 18.46
CA ALA A 129 -14.46 -0.54 17.38
C ALA A 129 -14.75 0.29 16.12
N LEU A 130 -13.73 0.52 15.27
CA LEU A 130 -13.95 1.16 13.96
C LEU A 130 -14.83 0.30 13.06
N PHE A 131 -14.53 -0.99 13.01
CA PHE A 131 -15.32 -2.03 12.38
C PHE A 131 -15.99 -2.84 13.48
N HIS A 132 -17.26 -2.53 13.75
CA HIS A 132 -18.02 -3.14 14.83
C HIS A 132 -19.07 -4.10 14.29
N ALA A 133 -19.02 -5.34 14.75
CA ALA A 133 -20.08 -6.33 14.58
C ALA A 133 -20.84 -6.53 15.89
N GLU A 134 -22.13 -6.20 15.89
CA GLU A 134 -22.98 -6.26 17.08
C GLU A 134 -23.25 -7.71 17.51
N THR A 135 -23.87 -8.49 16.62
CA THR A 135 -24.23 -9.88 16.91
C THR A 135 -23.17 -10.86 16.42
N LYS A 136 -23.00 -11.94 17.17
CA LYS A 136 -22.14 -13.08 16.81
C LYS A 136 -22.96 -14.07 15.98
N PHE A 137 -22.31 -14.82 15.07
CA PHE A 137 -22.94 -16.01 14.51
C PHE A 137 -23.22 -17.03 15.62
N ALA A 138 -24.41 -17.63 15.58
CA ALA A 138 -24.86 -18.62 16.56
C ALA A 138 -24.97 -20.04 15.97
N ASP A 139 -24.57 -20.23 14.70
CA ASP A 139 -24.80 -21.46 13.94
C ASP A 139 -23.50 -22.11 13.42
N GLU A 140 -23.66 -23.30 12.85
CA GLU A 140 -22.56 -24.08 12.28
C GLU A 140 -21.97 -23.47 10.99
N SER A 141 -22.74 -22.62 10.27
CA SER A 141 -22.38 -22.00 8.98
C SER A 141 -21.15 -21.09 9.08
N THR A 142 -20.83 -20.63 10.29
CA THR A 142 -19.61 -19.93 10.67
C THR A 142 -18.31 -20.58 10.13
N GLY A 143 -18.26 -21.91 9.98
CA GLY A 143 -17.10 -22.59 9.38
C GLY A 143 -16.94 -22.37 7.87
N GLY A 144 -18.06 -22.18 7.15
CA GLY A 144 -18.06 -21.86 5.72
C GLY A 144 -17.52 -20.46 5.43
N TYR A 145 -17.81 -19.49 6.29
CA TYR A 145 -17.26 -18.14 6.18
C TYR A 145 -15.75 -18.10 6.41
N LEU A 146 -15.26 -18.85 7.40
CA LEU A 146 -13.83 -18.95 7.69
C LEU A 146 -13.05 -19.56 6.51
N THR A 147 -13.59 -20.61 5.89
CA THR A 147 -12.97 -21.28 4.75
C THR A 147 -13.03 -20.47 3.46
N SER A 148 -14.12 -19.73 3.24
CA SER A 148 -14.28 -18.85 2.07
C SER A 148 -13.54 -17.50 2.21
N ARG A 149 -13.19 -17.09 3.43
CA ARG A 149 -12.48 -15.84 3.76
C ARG A 149 -13.16 -14.56 3.26
N ILE A 150 -14.48 -14.57 3.22
CA ILE A 150 -15.30 -13.47 2.68
C ILE A 150 -15.75 -12.45 3.73
N ILE A 151 -15.26 -12.57 4.97
CA ILE A 151 -15.54 -11.61 6.04
C ILE A 151 -14.29 -11.30 6.87
N GLY A 152 -14.11 -10.02 7.21
CA GLY A 152 -12.97 -9.50 7.95
C GLY A 152 -12.15 -8.50 7.14
N LEU A 153 -10.83 -8.52 7.31
CA LEU A 153 -9.91 -7.50 6.80
C LEU A 153 -8.72 -8.17 6.10
N SER A 154 -8.32 -7.69 4.93
CA SER A 154 -7.11 -8.18 4.29
C SER A 154 -6.31 -7.11 3.54
N ASN A 155 -5.01 -7.34 3.34
CA ASN A 155 -4.16 -6.50 2.48
C ASN A 155 -4.31 -4.99 2.71
N SER A 156 -4.52 -4.57 3.95
CA SER A 156 -4.93 -3.20 4.25
C SER A 156 -3.97 -2.57 5.25
N THR A 157 -3.71 -1.28 5.04
CA THR A 157 -2.90 -0.45 5.94
C THR A 157 -3.84 0.33 6.87
N ILE A 158 -3.64 0.21 8.18
CA ILE A 158 -4.51 0.75 9.22
C ILE A 158 -3.66 1.51 10.23
N PHE A 159 -3.77 2.84 10.29
CA PHE A 159 -2.92 3.66 11.17
C PHE A 159 -3.57 4.98 11.59
N HIS A 160 -3.05 5.59 12.66
CA HIS A 160 -3.52 6.87 13.22
C HIS A 160 -5.00 6.93 13.62
N ASN A 161 -5.67 5.78 13.73
CA ASN A 161 -7.05 5.75 14.19
C ASN A 161 -7.13 5.88 15.73
N LYS A 162 -8.18 6.55 16.19
CA LYS A 162 -8.46 6.83 17.60
C LYS A 162 -9.65 6.01 18.09
N GLY A 163 -9.66 5.75 19.40
CA GLY A 163 -10.68 4.93 20.05
C GLY A 163 -10.13 3.61 20.53
N SER A 164 -11.01 2.76 21.06
CA SER A 164 -10.59 1.58 21.82
C SER A 164 -10.07 0.44 20.95
N PHE A 165 -10.71 0.18 19.80
CA PHE A 165 -10.35 -0.93 18.93
C PHE A 165 -10.50 -0.59 17.43
N ILE A 166 -9.72 -1.28 16.60
CA ILE A 166 -9.88 -1.30 15.15
C ILE A 166 -11.05 -2.20 14.76
N ALA A 167 -11.10 -3.42 15.28
CA ALA A 167 -12.18 -4.37 15.01
C ALA A 167 -12.44 -5.28 16.21
N ASN A 168 -13.71 -5.62 16.43
CA ASN A 168 -14.10 -6.73 17.30
C ASN A 168 -14.21 -8.02 16.46
N VAL A 169 -13.19 -8.87 16.57
CA VAL A 169 -13.07 -10.10 15.79
C VAL A 169 -14.03 -11.14 16.35
N ARG A 170 -15.04 -11.49 15.54
CA ARG A 170 -16.05 -12.51 15.83
C ARG A 170 -15.68 -13.82 15.13
N ASP A 171 -16.31 -14.91 15.57
CA ASP A 171 -16.27 -16.16 14.82
C ASP A 171 -16.71 -15.94 13.35
N GLY A 172 -16.11 -16.68 12.42
CA GLY A 172 -16.24 -16.55 10.97
C GLY A 172 -15.24 -15.59 10.34
N MET A 173 -14.69 -14.63 11.09
CA MET A 173 -13.83 -13.57 10.54
C MET A 173 -12.38 -14.01 10.30
N VAL A 174 -11.83 -13.51 9.20
CA VAL A 174 -10.42 -13.66 8.83
C VAL A 174 -9.76 -12.29 8.76
N ILE A 175 -8.63 -12.14 9.45
CA ILE A 175 -7.74 -10.99 9.30
C ILE A 175 -6.43 -11.50 8.71
N ASN A 176 -6.03 -10.98 7.55
CA ASN A 176 -4.88 -11.53 6.83
C ASN A 176 -4.06 -10.46 6.10
N ASN A 177 -2.73 -10.49 6.18
CA ASN A 177 -1.87 -9.54 5.47
C ASN A 177 -2.21 -8.05 5.74
N ILE A 178 -2.54 -7.69 6.98
CA ILE A 178 -2.76 -6.27 7.34
C ILE A 178 -1.51 -5.66 7.99
N THR A 179 -1.29 -4.38 7.76
CA THR A 179 -0.33 -3.57 8.53
C THR A 179 -1.12 -2.65 9.45
N MET A 180 -1.20 -2.99 10.75
CA MET A 180 -1.96 -2.25 11.76
C MET A 180 -1.01 -1.70 12.82
N ILE A 181 -0.63 -0.43 12.67
CA ILE A 181 0.40 0.22 13.49
C ILE A 181 -0.02 1.65 13.82
N LYS A 182 0.55 2.24 14.89
CA LYS A 182 0.36 3.65 15.22
C LYS A 182 -1.11 4.06 15.44
N ASN A 183 -1.96 3.12 15.85
CA ASN A 183 -3.31 3.38 16.32
C ASN A 183 -3.33 3.47 17.85
N VAL A 184 -4.39 4.06 18.39
CA VAL A 184 -4.65 3.98 19.84
C VAL A 184 -5.07 2.54 20.19
N GLY A 185 -6.10 2.05 19.53
CA GLY A 185 -6.64 0.70 19.70
C GLY A 185 -6.13 -0.30 18.67
N GLY A 186 -6.25 -1.59 19.00
CA GLY A 186 -5.89 -2.71 18.12
C GLY A 186 -7.07 -3.66 17.97
N LEU A 187 -6.85 -4.97 17.96
CA LEU A 187 -7.92 -5.96 17.80
C LEU A 187 -8.54 -6.36 19.14
N PHE A 188 -9.87 -6.49 19.18
CA PHE A 188 -10.58 -7.12 20.29
C PHE A 188 -11.07 -8.50 19.85
N PHE A 189 -10.53 -9.57 20.44
CA PHE A 189 -10.90 -10.94 20.09
C PHE A 189 -12.08 -11.43 20.92
N ASP A 190 -13.13 -11.90 20.26
CA ASP A 190 -14.32 -12.46 20.91
C ASP A 190 -14.97 -13.54 20.04
N ALA A 191 -14.21 -14.61 19.79
CA ALA A 191 -14.60 -15.76 18.98
C ALA A 191 -14.64 -17.05 19.81
N PRO A 192 -15.68 -17.27 20.63
CA PRO A 192 -15.76 -18.42 21.54
C PRO A 192 -15.86 -19.79 20.87
N GLN A 193 -16.24 -19.86 19.59
CA GLN A 193 -16.24 -21.11 18.83
C GLN A 193 -14.86 -21.45 18.27
N GLY A 194 -13.87 -20.55 18.37
CA GLY A 194 -12.53 -20.74 17.82
C GLY A 194 -12.50 -20.70 16.29
N LYS A 195 -13.50 -20.09 15.66
CA LYS A 195 -13.63 -19.99 14.20
C LYS A 195 -13.21 -18.62 13.69
N ALA A 196 -12.22 -17.99 14.30
CA ALA A 196 -11.63 -16.74 13.81
C ALA A 196 -10.11 -16.88 13.72
N SER A 197 -9.52 -16.26 12.71
CA SER A 197 -8.07 -16.33 12.49
C SER A 197 -7.44 -15.00 12.14
N VAL A 198 -6.23 -14.77 12.65
CA VAL A 198 -5.37 -13.66 12.27
C VAL A 198 -4.03 -14.20 11.79
N SER A 199 -3.66 -13.89 10.55
CA SER A 199 -2.45 -14.42 9.91
C SER A 199 -1.69 -13.38 9.10
N ASN A 200 -0.38 -13.63 8.90
CA ASN A 200 0.49 -12.94 7.95
C ASN A 200 0.52 -11.39 8.11
N SER A 201 0.25 -10.89 9.31
CA SER A 201 0.01 -9.46 9.59
C SER A 201 1.06 -8.85 10.53
N ILE A 202 1.13 -7.52 10.52
CA ILE A 202 1.93 -6.71 11.44
C ILE A 202 0.97 -6.01 12.41
N LEU A 203 1.01 -6.39 13.69
CA LEU A 203 0.07 -5.94 14.74
C LEU A 203 0.80 -5.35 15.94
N VAL A 204 1.68 -4.38 15.69
CA VAL A 204 2.58 -3.82 16.72
C VAL A 204 2.60 -2.30 16.67
N GLY A 205 3.14 -1.66 17.70
CA GLY A 205 3.30 -0.20 17.73
C GLY A 205 1.99 0.58 17.85
N ASN A 206 0.91 -0.06 18.30
CA ASN A 206 -0.31 0.60 18.77
C ASN A 206 -0.22 0.83 20.28
N THR A 207 -1.04 1.73 20.86
CA THR A 207 -1.09 1.88 22.33
C THR A 207 -1.61 0.61 23.01
N THR A 208 -2.55 -0.09 22.37
CA THR A 208 -2.97 -1.46 22.72
C THR A 208 -3.06 -2.27 21.43
N ASN A 209 -2.30 -3.36 21.30
CA ASN A 209 -2.32 -4.15 20.06
C ASN A 209 -3.45 -5.17 20.03
N CYS A 210 -3.70 -5.87 21.14
CA CYS A 210 -4.81 -6.80 21.26
C CYS A 210 -5.42 -6.81 22.67
N LYS A 211 -6.72 -7.07 22.74
CA LYS A 211 -7.46 -7.47 23.94
C LYS A 211 -8.38 -8.64 23.60
N VAL A 212 -8.82 -9.37 24.62
CA VAL A 212 -9.64 -10.59 24.45
C VAL A 212 -10.84 -10.56 25.38
N SER A 213 -11.92 -11.20 24.96
CA SER A 213 -12.99 -11.62 25.85
C SER A 213 -12.57 -12.85 26.66
N THR A 214 -13.28 -13.14 27.74
CA THR A 214 -12.96 -14.26 28.63
C THR A 214 -13.18 -15.64 27.99
N THR A 215 -13.98 -15.71 26.93
CA THR A 215 -14.33 -16.95 26.24
C THR A 215 -13.65 -17.09 24.88
N ASP A 216 -12.82 -16.12 24.49
CA ASP A 216 -12.18 -16.06 23.18
C ASP A 216 -11.25 -17.26 22.91
N LYS A 217 -11.32 -17.77 21.68
CA LYS A 217 -10.48 -18.84 21.14
C LYS A 217 -9.89 -18.49 19.76
N THR A 218 -9.79 -17.20 19.42
CA THR A 218 -9.22 -16.75 18.14
C THR A 218 -7.81 -17.31 17.96
N ILE A 219 -7.48 -17.79 16.76
CA ILE A 219 -6.16 -18.31 16.41
C ILE A 219 -5.34 -17.18 15.78
N VAL A 220 -4.26 -16.77 16.44
CA VAL A 220 -3.35 -15.73 15.95
C VAL A 220 -2.02 -16.40 15.63
N GLN A 221 -1.61 -16.44 14.36
CA GLN A 221 -0.47 -17.24 13.91
C GLN A 221 0.31 -16.61 12.74
N SER A 222 1.61 -16.86 12.64
CA SER A 222 2.44 -16.33 11.54
C SER A 222 2.33 -14.80 11.37
N ASN A 223 2.33 -14.06 12.48
CA ASN A 223 2.27 -12.59 12.50
C ASN A 223 3.51 -12.02 13.21
N LEU A 224 3.78 -10.73 13.00
CA LEU A 224 4.62 -9.95 13.91
C LEU A 224 3.73 -9.30 14.96
N VAL A 225 3.93 -9.66 16.24
CA VAL A 225 3.01 -9.30 17.33
C VAL A 225 3.73 -9.01 18.64
N THR A 226 3.02 -8.42 19.58
CA THR A 226 3.39 -8.36 21.00
C THR A 226 2.77 -9.53 21.77
N THR A 227 3.21 -9.75 23.01
CA THR A 227 2.82 -10.90 23.84
C THR A 227 1.31 -11.03 24.02
N GLU A 228 0.58 -9.93 24.19
CA GLU A 228 -0.88 -9.93 24.39
C GLU A 228 -1.66 -10.45 23.17
N CYS A 229 -1.08 -10.32 21.98
CA CYS A 229 -1.64 -10.82 20.73
C CYS A 229 -1.25 -12.28 20.43
N ASN A 230 -0.19 -12.80 21.06
CA ASN A 230 0.30 -14.15 20.77
C ASN A 230 -0.59 -15.22 21.43
N ARG A 231 -1.58 -15.73 20.69
CA ARG A 231 -2.62 -16.61 21.26
C ARG A 231 -3.00 -17.73 20.32
N ASN A 232 -3.10 -18.94 20.88
CA ASN A 232 -3.60 -20.14 20.21
C ASN A 232 -2.87 -20.50 18.90
N ALA A 233 -1.64 -20.01 18.70
CA ALA A 233 -0.78 -20.42 17.59
C ALA A 233 -0.33 -21.87 17.76
N SER A 234 -0.27 -22.63 16.66
CA SER A 234 0.39 -23.94 16.68
C SER A 234 1.92 -23.79 16.70
N ALA A 235 2.63 -24.85 17.07
CA ALA A 235 4.09 -24.85 17.08
C ALA A 235 4.70 -24.72 15.67
N GLU A 236 3.97 -25.16 14.65
CA GLU A 236 4.35 -25.10 13.24
C GLU A 236 4.17 -23.68 12.65
N LEU A 237 3.22 -22.92 13.20
CA LEU A 237 2.85 -21.58 12.73
C LEU A 237 2.99 -20.52 13.84
N PRO A 238 4.17 -20.41 14.47
CA PRO A 238 4.35 -19.48 15.58
C PRO A 238 4.25 -18.03 15.10
N ASN A 239 3.88 -17.13 16.01
CA ASN A 239 4.09 -15.71 15.78
C ASN A 239 5.54 -15.33 16.05
N ILE A 240 5.99 -14.26 15.41
CA ILE A 240 7.22 -13.56 15.71
C ILE A 240 6.90 -12.52 16.79
N LEU A 241 7.54 -12.63 17.95
CA LEU A 241 7.42 -11.62 18.99
C LEU A 241 8.30 -10.41 18.65
N TYR A 242 7.68 -9.24 18.63
CA TYR A 242 8.35 -7.98 18.29
C TYR A 242 9.38 -7.59 19.36
N PRO A 243 10.68 -7.52 19.01
CA PRO A 243 11.72 -7.20 19.97
C PRO A 243 11.66 -5.71 20.34
N ALA A 244 11.76 -5.39 21.63
CA ALA A 244 11.78 -4.02 22.11
C ALA A 244 12.97 -3.19 21.59
N SER A 245 14.05 -3.86 21.16
CA SER A 245 15.23 -3.23 20.55
C SER A 245 15.05 -2.83 19.10
N GLU A 246 14.03 -3.35 18.41
CA GLU A 246 13.82 -3.05 16.99
C GLU A 246 13.02 -1.77 16.81
N LYS A 247 13.51 -0.86 15.96
CA LYS A 247 12.78 0.34 15.59
C LYS A 247 11.70 -0.02 14.57
N LEU A 248 10.46 0.41 14.78
CA LEU A 248 9.37 0.09 13.84
C LEU A 248 9.45 0.93 12.55
N ILE A 249 9.61 2.25 12.67
CA ILE A 249 9.60 3.19 11.54
C ILE A 249 11.00 3.78 11.31
N ALA A 250 11.44 3.80 10.07
CA ALA A 250 12.67 4.42 9.60
C ALA A 250 12.55 5.95 9.51
N GLY A 251 12.54 6.59 10.68
CA GLY A 251 12.35 8.04 10.79
C GLY A 251 11.96 8.45 12.20
N ASN A 252 11.67 9.74 12.36
CA ASN A 252 11.03 10.28 13.57
C ASN A 252 9.55 10.62 13.36
N ALA A 253 9.06 10.52 12.12
CA ALA A 253 7.67 10.74 11.74
C ALA A 253 7.06 9.44 11.21
N ASP A 254 5.76 9.28 11.43
CA ASP A 254 5.01 8.12 10.94
C ASP A 254 4.68 8.26 9.44
N GLU A 255 4.76 9.47 8.89
CA GLU A 255 4.54 9.79 7.48
C GLU A 255 5.73 10.56 6.90
N GLY A 256 6.01 10.37 5.61
CA GLY A 256 7.01 11.15 4.88
C GLY A 256 8.11 10.32 4.23
N THR A 257 9.30 10.91 4.12
CA THR A 257 10.46 10.28 3.47
C THR A 257 11.14 9.29 4.40
N CYS A 258 11.57 8.16 3.83
CA CYS A 258 12.27 7.12 4.55
C CYS A 258 13.73 7.51 4.85
N ASP A 259 14.16 7.33 6.10
CA ASP A 259 15.58 7.41 6.43
C ASP A 259 16.34 6.29 5.73
N VAL A 260 17.32 6.65 4.91
CA VAL A 260 18.11 5.72 4.07
C VAL A 260 19.11 4.90 4.89
N PRO A 261 19.60 3.76 4.37
CA PRO A 261 20.63 2.97 5.04
C PRO A 261 21.87 3.82 5.37
N PRO A 262 22.49 3.63 6.55
CA PRO A 262 22.32 2.49 7.47
C PRO A 262 21.26 2.69 8.56
N ALA A 263 20.32 3.63 8.40
CA ALA A 263 19.29 3.88 9.41
C ALA A 263 18.40 2.65 9.67
N ASP A 264 18.17 2.35 10.95
CA ASP A 264 17.26 1.30 11.39
C ASP A 264 15.78 1.67 11.19
N GLY A 265 14.91 0.66 11.17
CA GLY A 265 13.46 0.80 11.04
C GLY A 265 12.87 -0.29 10.16
N LEU A 266 12.00 -1.16 10.68
CA LEU A 266 11.43 -2.28 9.92
C LEU A 266 10.59 -1.83 8.71
N LEU A 267 9.96 -0.65 8.80
CA LEU A 267 9.12 -0.06 7.76
C LEU A 267 9.59 1.36 7.44
N CYS A 268 9.50 1.77 6.19
CA CYS A 268 9.52 3.19 5.84
C CYS A 268 8.26 3.89 6.37
N PRO A 269 8.32 5.19 6.70
CA PRO A 269 7.14 6.00 7.00
C PRO A 269 6.09 5.88 5.90
N TYR A 270 4.82 6.04 6.27
CA TYR A 270 3.72 6.02 5.31
C TYR A 270 3.91 7.15 4.28
N SER A 271 3.81 6.78 3.01
CA SER A 271 3.85 7.73 1.90
C SER A 271 2.92 7.26 0.79
N THR A 272 2.40 8.22 0.03
CA THR A 272 1.61 7.95 -1.18
C THR A 272 2.47 8.30 -2.39
N PRO A 273 2.92 7.30 -3.17
CA PRO A 273 3.60 7.55 -4.43
C PRO A 273 2.75 8.42 -5.37
N SER A 274 3.39 9.25 -6.19
CA SER A 274 2.71 10.21 -7.08
C SER A 274 1.79 9.56 -8.12
N ASP A 275 2.07 8.30 -8.46
CA ASP A 275 1.37 7.45 -9.41
C ASP A 275 0.40 6.46 -8.73
N SER A 276 0.19 6.57 -7.42
CA SER A 276 -0.68 5.67 -6.66
C SER A 276 -1.88 6.39 -6.05
N PHE A 277 -3.04 5.70 -6.03
CA PHE A 277 -4.24 6.18 -5.35
C PHE A 277 -4.11 6.11 -3.82
N LEU A 278 -3.46 5.06 -3.31
CA LEU A 278 -3.28 4.79 -1.89
C LEU A 278 -1.79 4.75 -1.54
N GLY A 279 -1.44 5.29 -0.37
CA GLY A 279 -0.14 5.09 0.24
C GLY A 279 -0.06 3.84 1.09
N PHE A 280 1.16 3.52 1.53
CA PHE A 280 1.46 2.33 2.32
C PHE A 280 2.74 2.50 3.15
N PHE A 281 2.92 1.64 4.16
CA PHE A 281 4.22 1.46 4.82
C PHE A 281 5.02 0.41 4.05
N LYS A 282 6.19 0.80 3.53
CA LYS A 282 7.05 -0.11 2.75
C LYS A 282 7.95 -0.93 3.70
N PRO A 283 7.97 -2.27 3.63
CA PRO A 283 8.91 -3.08 4.40
C PRO A 283 10.35 -2.84 3.95
N ARG A 284 11.30 -3.04 4.88
CA ARG A 284 12.72 -2.77 4.65
C ARG A 284 13.59 -3.99 4.92
N VAL A 285 14.66 -4.11 4.15
CA VAL A 285 15.77 -5.01 4.45
C VAL A 285 16.88 -4.18 5.06
N LEU A 286 17.16 -4.36 6.35
CA LEU A 286 18.11 -3.52 7.08
C LEU A 286 19.55 -3.83 6.73
N ASP A 287 20.39 -2.80 6.66
CA ASP A 287 21.83 -2.91 6.37
C ASP A 287 22.58 -3.77 7.40
N LYS A 288 22.10 -3.81 8.64
CA LYS A 288 22.68 -4.64 9.71
C LYS A 288 22.51 -6.14 9.48
N TYR A 289 21.58 -6.56 8.63
CA TYR A 289 21.34 -7.97 8.38
C TYR A 289 22.50 -8.61 7.60
N THR A 290 22.87 -9.82 7.96
CA THR A 290 23.85 -10.66 7.25
C THR A 290 23.18 -11.75 6.40
N SER A 291 21.88 -11.97 6.59
CA SER A 291 21.04 -12.85 5.76
C SER A 291 19.58 -12.37 5.78
N LEU A 292 18.81 -12.70 4.73
CA LEU A 292 17.36 -12.40 4.69
C LEU A 292 16.58 -13.05 5.84
N SER A 293 17.03 -14.21 6.33
CA SER A 293 16.40 -14.92 7.44
C SER A 293 16.34 -14.12 8.76
N GLN A 294 17.20 -13.12 8.94
CA GLN A 294 17.19 -12.22 10.09
C GLN A 294 16.10 -11.14 10.03
N SER A 295 15.51 -10.90 8.86
CA SER A 295 14.39 -9.99 8.74
C SER A 295 13.21 -10.50 9.56
N LEU A 296 12.48 -9.59 10.21
CA LEU A 296 11.25 -9.93 10.92
C LEU A 296 10.02 -9.92 10.01
N LEU A 297 10.12 -9.30 8.84
CA LEU A 297 9.00 -9.09 7.92
C LEU A 297 9.14 -9.87 6.63
N ILE A 298 10.37 -9.94 6.10
CA ILE A 298 10.62 -10.42 4.75
C ILE A 298 10.61 -11.95 4.70
N ASN A 299 9.81 -12.52 3.82
CA ASN A 299 9.61 -13.97 3.64
C ASN A 299 9.25 -14.68 4.96
N LYS A 300 8.31 -14.12 5.72
CA LYS A 300 7.88 -14.65 7.02
C LYS A 300 6.41 -15.09 7.07
N GLY A 301 5.61 -14.72 6.09
CA GLY A 301 4.22 -15.16 5.91
C GLY A 301 4.12 -16.50 5.18
N ARG A 302 3.03 -17.24 5.39
CA ARG A 302 2.88 -18.63 4.95
C ARG A 302 2.10 -18.78 3.65
N LEU A 303 2.51 -19.69 2.78
CA LEU A 303 1.76 -20.07 1.57
C LEU A 303 1.09 -21.43 1.74
N TYR A 304 -0.04 -21.68 1.07
CA TYR A 304 -0.60 -23.05 1.00
C TYR A 304 0.19 -23.96 0.03
N SER A 305 0.94 -23.36 -0.90
CA SER A 305 1.70 -24.06 -1.93
C SER A 305 3.08 -24.54 -1.46
N ASP A 306 3.47 -24.26 -0.20
CA ASP A 306 4.75 -24.73 0.37
C ASP A 306 4.79 -26.25 0.64
N GLY A 307 3.79 -27.00 0.14
CA GLY A 307 3.62 -28.43 0.34
C GLY A 307 3.03 -28.81 1.70
N THR A 308 2.76 -27.84 2.57
CA THR A 308 2.13 -28.08 3.87
C THR A 308 0.64 -27.70 3.84
N SER A 309 -0.24 -28.63 4.21
CA SER A 309 -1.68 -28.36 4.39
C SER A 309 -1.97 -27.69 5.74
N VAL A 310 -1.02 -26.91 6.27
CA VAL A 310 -1.00 -26.46 7.67
C VAL A 310 -1.33 -24.97 7.73
N GLY A 311 -2.50 -24.63 8.27
CA GLY A 311 -2.88 -23.25 8.61
C GLY A 311 -4.28 -22.83 8.18
N LEU A 312 -4.83 -21.83 8.88
CA LEU A 312 -6.16 -21.28 8.61
C LEU A 312 -6.16 -20.21 7.52
N ALA A 313 -5.02 -19.52 7.33
CA ALA A 313 -4.85 -18.60 6.22
C ALA A 313 -3.42 -18.53 5.65
N SER A 314 -3.27 -18.87 4.37
CA SER A 314 -2.15 -18.46 3.51
C SER A 314 -2.15 -16.97 3.22
N CYS A 315 -1.02 -16.45 2.76
CA CYS A 315 -0.94 -15.12 2.19
C CYS A 315 -1.96 -14.93 1.07
N GLU A 316 -2.47 -13.70 0.98
CA GLU A 316 -3.26 -13.25 -0.16
C GLU A 316 -2.42 -13.23 -1.45
N LYS A 317 -3.04 -13.51 -2.59
CA LYS A 317 -2.34 -13.60 -3.90
C LYS A 317 -1.72 -12.29 -4.35
N GLN A 318 -2.29 -11.18 -3.93
CA GLN A 318 -1.84 -9.83 -4.25
C GLN A 318 -1.52 -9.08 -2.96
N ASP A 319 -0.69 -8.06 -3.06
CA ASP A 319 -0.50 -7.08 -2.00
C ASP A 319 -1.55 -5.94 -2.09
N GLN A 320 -1.47 -4.98 -1.17
CA GLN A 320 -2.36 -3.81 -1.13
C GLN A 320 -2.37 -3.01 -2.45
N ARG A 321 -1.25 -2.97 -3.17
CA ARG A 321 -1.10 -2.24 -4.44
C ARG A 321 -1.75 -2.99 -5.60
N GLY A 322 -1.98 -4.31 -5.48
CA GLY A 322 -2.46 -5.15 -6.60
C GLY A 322 -1.36 -5.76 -7.42
N LYS A 323 -0.14 -5.68 -6.90
CA LYS A 323 0.94 -6.48 -7.42
C LYS A 323 0.76 -7.89 -6.88
N ASN A 324 0.93 -8.88 -7.75
CA ASN A 324 0.93 -10.27 -7.33
C ASN A 324 2.11 -10.49 -6.39
N ARG A 325 1.88 -11.20 -5.30
CA ARG A 325 2.98 -11.78 -4.53
C ARG A 325 3.57 -12.89 -5.38
N SER A 326 4.90 -12.97 -5.48
CA SER A 326 5.55 -13.97 -6.31
C SER A 326 5.09 -15.37 -5.89
N GLY A 327 4.41 -16.07 -6.79
CA GLY A 327 3.87 -17.42 -6.53
C GLY A 327 4.92 -18.53 -6.60
N TYR A 328 6.19 -18.20 -6.40
CA TYR A 328 7.25 -19.19 -6.23
C TYR A 328 7.06 -19.89 -4.86
N ASP A 329 7.82 -20.95 -4.59
CA ASP A 329 7.80 -21.68 -3.31
C ASP A 329 8.30 -20.83 -2.10
N GLU A 330 8.39 -19.52 -2.28
CA GLU A 330 8.90 -18.54 -1.33
C GLU A 330 7.77 -17.99 -0.46
N LEU A 331 8.00 -17.98 0.85
CA LEU A 331 7.13 -17.33 1.82
C LEU A 331 6.89 -15.85 1.46
N CYS A 332 5.71 -15.30 1.77
CA CYS A 332 5.43 -13.89 1.51
C CYS A 332 5.93 -12.97 2.62
N ASP A 333 5.93 -11.66 2.37
CA ASP A 333 6.20 -10.67 3.41
C ASP A 333 5.01 -10.47 4.35
N LEU A 334 5.30 -10.28 5.64
CA LEU A 334 4.26 -9.94 6.62
C LEU A 334 3.71 -8.53 6.38
N GLY A 335 2.40 -8.40 6.55
CA GLY A 335 1.69 -7.15 6.37
C GLY A 335 1.14 -6.95 4.96
N ALA A 336 0.79 -5.71 4.65
CA ALA A 336 0.00 -5.35 3.48
C ALA A 336 0.80 -5.26 2.17
N ILE A 337 2.12 -5.18 2.24
CA ILE A 337 3.00 -4.94 1.09
C ILE A 337 3.98 -6.10 0.95
N GLU A 338 4.16 -6.55 -0.30
CA GLU A 338 5.24 -7.43 -0.71
C GLU A 338 6.39 -6.60 -1.27
N LEU A 339 7.62 -6.84 -0.83
CA LEU A 339 8.78 -6.20 -1.42
C LEU A 339 9.06 -6.79 -2.80
N ILE A 340 8.93 -5.97 -3.85
CA ILE A 340 9.16 -6.40 -5.23
C ILE A 340 10.26 -5.55 -5.87
N ILE A 341 11.20 -6.20 -6.53
CA ILE A 341 12.15 -5.56 -7.45
C ILE A 341 11.85 -6.06 -8.85
N ASN A 342 11.53 -5.15 -9.78
CA ASN A 342 11.47 -5.50 -11.19
C ASN A 342 12.85 -5.32 -11.81
N ARG A 343 13.42 -6.37 -12.39
CA ARG A 343 14.73 -6.34 -13.07
C ARG A 343 14.62 -6.54 -14.58
N ASP A 344 13.43 -6.86 -15.07
CA ASP A 344 13.25 -7.35 -16.43
C ASP A 344 13.09 -6.20 -17.45
N ASP A 345 12.81 -4.98 -16.98
CA ASP A 345 12.63 -3.80 -17.83
C ASP A 345 13.20 -2.53 -17.16
N ILE A 346 14.51 -2.36 -17.26
CA ILE A 346 15.23 -1.18 -16.74
C ILE A 346 15.47 -0.21 -17.90
N SER A 347 14.79 0.94 -17.85
CA SER A 347 14.91 1.99 -18.86
C SER A 347 16.28 2.69 -18.80
N THR A 348 16.66 3.33 -19.91
CA THR A 348 17.88 4.16 -19.93
C THR A 348 17.66 5.45 -19.16
N HIS A 349 18.60 5.76 -18.28
CA HIS A 349 18.60 6.96 -17.44
C HIS A 349 19.63 7.98 -17.93
N GLY A 350 19.49 9.23 -17.49
CA GLY A 350 20.43 10.30 -17.82
C GLY A 350 19.73 11.60 -18.17
N GLN A 351 20.46 12.50 -18.82
CA GLN A 351 19.96 13.83 -19.14
C GLN A 351 20.71 14.43 -20.33
N ASP A 352 19.99 15.18 -21.15
CA ASP A 352 20.57 16.06 -22.16
C ASP A 352 20.96 17.40 -21.51
N ILE A 353 22.20 17.84 -21.76
CA ILE A 353 22.81 19.03 -21.16
C ILE A 353 23.52 19.90 -22.20
N LYS A 354 23.70 21.17 -21.90
CA LYS A 354 24.54 22.10 -22.68
C LYS A 354 25.96 22.17 -22.15
N TYR A 355 26.84 22.80 -22.93
CA TYR A 355 28.22 23.07 -22.50
C TYR A 355 28.24 23.84 -21.17
N GLY A 356 29.04 23.33 -20.22
CA GLY A 356 29.15 23.87 -18.87
C GLY A 356 28.04 23.47 -17.89
N GLU A 357 27.01 22.74 -18.33
CA GLU A 357 25.95 22.24 -17.45
C GLU A 357 26.32 20.91 -16.77
N ILE A 358 25.67 20.65 -15.64
CA ILE A 358 25.80 19.43 -14.84
C ILE A 358 24.50 18.65 -14.98
N ALA A 359 24.59 17.38 -15.36
CA ALA A 359 23.41 16.51 -15.43
C ALA A 359 23.02 16.01 -14.04
N LYS A 360 21.72 16.04 -13.74
CA LYS A 360 21.11 15.58 -12.50
C LYS A 360 19.88 14.72 -12.81
N PHE A 361 19.93 13.47 -12.42
CA PHE A 361 18.86 12.49 -12.63
C PHE A 361 18.78 11.54 -11.43
N ASN A 362 17.74 10.72 -11.35
CA ASN A 362 17.50 9.83 -10.20
C ASN A 362 17.16 8.42 -10.71
N ILE A 363 17.56 7.39 -9.95
CA ILE A 363 17.36 5.96 -10.28
C ILE A 363 16.47 5.22 -9.26
N ALA A 364 15.69 5.94 -8.46
CA ALA A 364 14.90 5.34 -7.38
C ALA A 364 13.77 4.45 -7.94
N ASP A 365 13.26 4.75 -9.13
CA ASP A 365 12.27 3.94 -9.85
C ASP A 365 12.80 2.54 -10.19
N VAL A 366 14.08 2.42 -10.59
CA VAL A 366 14.71 1.12 -10.91
C VAL A 366 15.22 0.38 -9.68
N VAL A 367 15.55 1.10 -8.59
CA VAL A 367 15.80 0.48 -7.27
C VAL A 367 14.54 -0.19 -6.72
N GLY A 368 13.35 0.28 -7.14
CA GLY A 368 12.06 -0.31 -6.81
C GLY A 368 11.75 -0.25 -5.32
N ASP A 369 11.25 -1.35 -4.75
CA ASP A 369 10.95 -1.38 -3.31
C ASP A 369 12.22 -1.49 -2.44
N GLY A 370 13.39 -1.77 -3.02
CA GLY A 370 14.67 -1.81 -2.31
C GLY A 370 15.21 -0.44 -1.88
N GLU A 371 16.42 -0.45 -1.32
CA GLU A 371 17.19 0.75 -0.97
C GLU A 371 18.65 0.54 -1.37
N LEU A 372 19.39 1.60 -1.67
CA LEU A 372 20.83 1.47 -1.91
C LEU A 372 21.55 1.12 -0.61
N VAL A 373 22.43 0.12 -0.63
CA VAL A 373 23.23 -0.24 0.56
C VAL A 373 24.21 0.88 0.92
N SER A 374 24.56 1.01 2.20
CA SER A 374 25.51 2.04 2.64
C SER A 374 26.95 1.76 2.15
N PRO A 375 27.80 2.80 2.06
CA PRO A 375 29.25 2.64 1.80
C PRO A 375 29.95 1.64 2.72
N GLN A 376 29.56 1.58 3.99
CA GLN A 376 30.12 0.66 4.99
C GLN A 376 29.77 -0.79 4.66
N THR A 377 28.54 -1.04 4.19
CA THR A 377 28.12 -2.36 3.72
C THR A 377 28.88 -2.77 2.46
N CYS A 378 29.16 -1.83 1.56
CA CYS A 378 30.00 -2.09 0.39
C CYS A 378 31.42 -2.52 0.75
N GLU A 379 32.05 -1.86 1.73
CA GLU A 379 33.38 -2.25 2.20
C GLU A 379 33.37 -3.65 2.84
N LYS A 380 32.29 -4.01 3.56
CA LYS A 380 32.13 -5.37 4.11
C LYS A 380 31.96 -6.43 3.01
N MET A 381 31.22 -6.11 1.94
CA MET A 381 30.93 -7.05 0.86
C MET A 381 32.12 -7.25 -0.10
N PHE A 382 32.80 -6.15 -0.45
CA PHE A 382 33.78 -6.15 -1.54
C PHE A 382 35.19 -5.75 -1.10
N GLY A 383 35.41 -5.46 0.19
CA GLY A 383 36.65 -4.90 0.68
C GLY A 383 36.83 -3.44 0.27
N LYS A 384 38.03 -2.89 0.47
CA LYS A 384 38.38 -1.54 0.01
C LYS A 384 38.50 -1.50 -1.51
N ARG A 385 38.11 -0.38 -2.12
CA ARG A 385 38.26 -0.20 -3.57
C ARG A 385 39.74 -0.21 -3.96
N THR A 386 40.03 -0.82 -5.10
CA THR A 386 41.38 -0.92 -5.66
C THR A 386 41.92 0.42 -6.18
N ASP A 387 41.03 1.38 -6.45
CA ASP A 387 41.37 2.74 -6.89
C ASP A 387 41.66 3.71 -5.72
N GLY A 388 41.61 3.22 -4.48
CA GLY A 388 41.86 4.01 -3.27
C GLY A 388 40.73 4.98 -2.88
N GLN A 389 39.63 5.02 -3.64
CA GLN A 389 38.47 5.86 -3.32
C GLN A 389 37.57 5.22 -2.27
N ALA A 390 36.74 6.03 -1.62
CA ALA A 390 35.68 5.53 -0.75
C ALA A 390 34.54 4.93 -1.58
N TRP A 391 33.83 3.95 -1.01
CA TRP A 391 32.57 3.50 -1.59
C TRP A 391 31.52 4.61 -1.53
N GLN A 392 30.70 4.70 -2.57
CA GLN A 392 29.47 5.49 -2.57
C GLN A 392 28.28 4.57 -2.32
N SER A 393 27.10 5.15 -2.08
CA SER A 393 25.86 4.41 -1.90
C SER A 393 25.62 3.41 -3.03
N GLY A 394 25.12 2.24 -2.68
CA GLY A 394 24.85 1.16 -3.61
C GLY A 394 26.09 0.54 -4.25
N CYS A 395 27.27 0.70 -3.65
CA CYS A 395 28.52 0.10 -4.14
C CYS A 395 28.80 0.44 -5.61
N MET A 396 28.47 1.68 -5.98
CA MET A 396 28.42 2.14 -7.35
C MET A 396 29.70 1.83 -8.14
N LYS A 397 29.51 1.19 -9.30
CA LYS A 397 30.54 0.97 -10.33
C LYS A 397 30.04 1.44 -11.69
N ILE A 398 30.94 1.98 -12.48
CA ILE A 398 30.67 2.41 -13.86
C ILE A 398 31.36 1.43 -14.80
N VAL A 399 30.61 0.89 -15.74
CA VAL A 399 31.12 0.03 -16.81
C VAL A 399 30.88 0.75 -18.13
N GLN A 400 31.96 1.22 -18.75
CA GLN A 400 31.89 1.85 -20.07
C GLN A 400 31.47 0.82 -21.12
N THR A 401 30.53 1.19 -21.99
CA THR A 401 29.93 0.26 -22.97
C THR A 401 30.43 0.54 -24.38
N SER A 402 30.30 1.80 -24.82
CA SER A 402 30.58 2.21 -26.20
C SER A 402 31.44 3.48 -26.30
N THR A 403 31.61 4.22 -25.21
CA THR A 403 32.40 5.45 -25.17
C THR A 403 33.48 5.40 -24.07
N PRO A 404 34.61 6.09 -24.23
CA PRO A 404 35.46 6.45 -23.08
C PRO A 404 34.70 7.40 -22.15
N SER A 405 35.01 7.37 -20.85
CA SER A 405 34.40 8.26 -19.86
C SER A 405 34.60 9.73 -20.22
N LYS A 406 33.52 10.51 -20.34
CA LYS A 406 33.56 11.94 -20.65
C LYS A 406 33.22 12.84 -19.47
N GLY A 407 33.12 12.27 -18.28
CA GLY A 407 32.82 12.98 -17.04
C GLY A 407 33.04 12.12 -15.81
N THR A 408 32.57 12.65 -14.69
CA THR A 408 32.57 11.98 -13.38
C THR A 408 31.16 11.94 -12.83
N LEU A 409 30.82 10.85 -12.14
CA LEU A 409 29.49 10.60 -11.62
C LEU A 409 29.57 10.36 -10.11
N SER A 410 28.65 10.97 -9.37
CA SER A 410 28.40 10.65 -7.96
C SER A 410 26.94 10.26 -7.74
N ILE A 411 26.71 9.47 -6.70
CA ILE A 411 25.38 9.03 -6.28
C ILE A 411 25.20 9.25 -4.77
N ASP A 412 24.03 9.72 -4.37
CA ASP A 412 23.63 9.78 -2.96
C ASP A 412 22.82 8.55 -2.53
N ALA A 413 22.48 8.47 -1.24
CA ALA A 413 21.73 7.33 -0.71
C ALA A 413 20.26 7.28 -1.16
N GLN A 414 19.73 8.38 -1.70
CA GLN A 414 18.39 8.46 -2.30
C GLN A 414 18.39 8.09 -3.79
N GLY A 415 19.57 7.77 -4.35
CA GLY A 415 19.71 7.44 -5.76
C GLY A 415 19.70 8.66 -6.68
N ASN A 416 19.90 9.88 -6.16
CA ASN A 416 20.16 11.04 -7.01
C ASN A 416 21.60 10.97 -7.52
N LEU A 417 21.74 11.14 -8.82
CA LEU A 417 23.02 11.16 -9.51
C LEU A 417 23.37 12.56 -9.98
N THR A 418 24.65 12.90 -9.84
CA THR A 418 25.23 14.13 -10.38
C THR A 418 26.37 13.76 -11.30
N TYR A 419 26.25 14.12 -12.59
CA TYR A 419 27.27 13.91 -13.59
C TYR A 419 27.92 15.25 -13.96
N VAL A 420 29.23 15.34 -13.77
CA VAL A 420 30.06 16.51 -14.10
C VAL A 420 30.90 16.20 -15.34
N PRO A 421 30.63 16.84 -16.49
CA PRO A 421 31.42 16.67 -17.72
C PRO A 421 32.88 17.10 -17.55
N ASN A 422 33.80 16.35 -18.18
CA ASN A 422 35.23 16.69 -18.28
C ASN A 422 35.48 17.64 -19.46
N GLY A 423 34.98 18.87 -19.34
CA GLY A 423 35.04 19.89 -20.40
C GLY A 423 33.83 19.86 -21.31
N ASN A 424 33.97 20.51 -22.48
CA ASN A 424 32.90 20.65 -23.46
C ASN A 424 33.14 19.67 -24.61
N TRP A 425 32.26 18.68 -24.73
CA TRP A 425 32.25 17.70 -25.81
C TRP A 425 30.86 17.67 -26.46
N HIS A 426 30.82 17.30 -27.74
CA HIS A 426 29.56 17.08 -28.45
C HIS A 426 29.30 15.58 -28.61
N GLY A 427 28.05 15.16 -28.45
CA GLY A 427 27.61 13.78 -28.66
C GLY A 427 27.07 13.16 -27.37
N ALA A 428 27.34 11.87 -27.13
CA ALA A 428 26.88 11.14 -25.95
C ALA A 428 28.04 10.50 -25.15
N ASP A 429 27.84 10.31 -23.84
CA ASP A 429 28.59 9.41 -22.96
C ASP A 429 27.64 8.29 -22.50
N VAL A 430 27.97 7.04 -22.82
CA VAL A 430 27.09 5.87 -22.67
C VAL A 430 27.77 4.78 -21.88
N PHE A 431 27.21 4.48 -20.70
CA PHE A 431 27.78 3.52 -19.77
C PHE A 431 26.69 2.80 -18.97
N ASN A 432 27.06 1.67 -18.38
CA ASN A 432 26.22 0.97 -17.42
C ASN A 432 26.64 1.34 -16.01
N LEU A 433 25.66 1.73 -15.21
CA LEU A 433 25.79 1.94 -13.78
C LEU A 433 25.41 0.65 -13.05
N LEU A 434 26.36 0.05 -12.33
CA LEU A 434 26.11 -1.11 -11.48
C LEU A 434 25.92 -0.65 -10.04
N VAL A 435 24.79 -1.00 -9.44
CA VAL A 435 24.49 -0.71 -8.03
C VAL A 435 24.00 -1.95 -7.29
N VAL A 436 24.22 -1.99 -5.99
CA VAL A 436 23.76 -3.03 -5.07
C VAL A 436 22.68 -2.42 -4.18
N THR A 437 21.59 -3.15 -4.01
CA THR A 437 20.49 -2.74 -3.15
C THR A 437 20.42 -3.65 -1.91
N THR A 438 19.69 -3.22 -0.90
CA THR A 438 19.44 -3.98 0.33
C THR A 438 18.84 -5.35 0.05
N THR A 439 18.20 -5.52 -1.10
CA THR A 439 17.46 -6.70 -1.53
C THR A 439 18.23 -7.51 -2.57
N THR A 440 19.06 -6.89 -3.42
CA THR A 440 19.96 -7.64 -4.35
C THR A 440 21.21 -8.18 -3.66
N ARG A 441 21.64 -7.61 -2.53
CA ARG A 441 22.91 -7.98 -1.86
C ARG A 441 22.98 -9.42 -1.35
N PHE A 442 21.84 -10.09 -1.25
CA PHE A 442 21.72 -11.47 -0.80
C PHE A 442 21.54 -12.48 -1.94
N ASN A 443 21.51 -12.00 -3.19
CA ASN A 443 21.53 -12.87 -4.36
C ASN A 443 22.89 -13.55 -4.52
N ASP A 444 22.91 -14.59 -5.34
CA ASP A 444 24.16 -15.19 -5.82
C ASP A 444 25.06 -14.15 -6.50
N ALA A 445 26.37 -14.41 -6.48
CA ALA A 445 27.38 -13.44 -6.91
C ALA A 445 27.18 -12.90 -8.34
N ALA A 446 26.54 -13.67 -9.23
CA ALA A 446 26.21 -13.25 -10.59
C ALA A 446 25.14 -12.15 -10.64
N ASP A 447 24.25 -12.08 -9.65
CA ASP A 447 23.03 -11.26 -9.65
C ASP A 447 22.99 -10.21 -8.52
N VAL A 448 24.13 -9.96 -7.89
CA VAL A 448 24.26 -9.00 -6.78
C VAL A 448 24.09 -7.55 -7.24
N TYR A 449 24.44 -7.25 -8.50
CA TYR A 449 24.32 -5.93 -9.10
C TYR A 449 23.03 -5.78 -9.90
N LEU A 450 22.34 -4.66 -9.67
CA LEU A 450 21.38 -4.08 -10.58
C LEU A 450 22.14 -3.27 -11.65
N THR A 451 21.85 -3.52 -12.92
CA THR A 451 22.48 -2.83 -14.05
C THR A 451 21.54 -1.77 -14.60
N VAL A 452 21.94 -0.50 -14.56
CA VAL A 452 21.16 0.64 -15.05
C VAL A 452 21.88 1.25 -16.26
N PRO A 453 21.31 1.18 -17.48
CA PRO A 453 21.87 1.87 -18.63
C PRO A 453 21.79 3.38 -18.45
N VAL A 454 22.89 4.09 -18.71
CA VAL A 454 22.96 5.56 -18.59
C VAL A 454 23.47 6.18 -19.88
N GLN A 455 22.82 7.26 -20.31
CA GLN A 455 23.21 8.09 -21.45
C GLN A 455 23.14 9.57 -21.09
N ILE A 456 24.27 10.27 -21.17
CA ILE A 456 24.33 11.73 -21.07
C ILE A 456 24.63 12.28 -22.47
N VAL A 457 23.80 13.20 -22.96
CA VAL A 457 24.06 13.90 -24.23
C VAL A 457 24.50 15.32 -23.91
N GLN A 458 25.61 15.77 -24.48
CA GLN A 458 26.07 17.14 -24.35
C GLN A 458 26.12 17.83 -25.71
N ASP A 459 25.51 19.02 -25.76
CA ASP A 459 25.44 19.84 -26.96
C ASP A 459 25.99 21.24 -26.76
N PRO A 460 26.55 21.86 -27.82
CA PRO A 460 26.85 23.29 -27.79
C PRO A 460 25.57 24.10 -27.53
N PRO A 461 25.70 25.30 -26.95
CA PRO A 461 24.60 26.25 -26.89
C PRO A 461 24.12 26.51 -28.32
N SER A 462 22.84 26.23 -28.61
CA SER A 462 22.26 26.64 -29.88
C SER A 462 22.09 28.15 -29.85
N GLY A 463 22.72 28.87 -30.78
CA GLY A 463 22.46 30.31 -30.99
C GLY A 463 21.04 30.62 -31.51
N ILE A 464 20.19 29.60 -31.57
CA ILE A 464 18.76 29.71 -31.81
C ILE A 464 18.14 29.86 -30.42
N GLU A 465 17.76 31.09 -30.06
CA GLU A 465 16.86 31.29 -28.92
C GLU A 465 15.63 30.41 -29.13
N ASP A 466 15.25 29.64 -28.12
CA ASP A 466 13.92 29.02 -28.07
C ASP A 466 12.91 30.16 -27.95
N LYS A 467 12.59 30.78 -29.09
CA LYS A 467 11.41 31.62 -29.21
C LYS A 467 10.26 30.67 -29.01
N SER A 468 9.85 30.54 -27.75
CA SER A 468 8.52 30.07 -27.42
C SER A 468 7.58 30.77 -28.40
N VAL A 469 7.01 29.99 -29.31
CA VAL A 469 5.98 30.52 -30.18
C VAL A 469 4.86 30.79 -29.21
N SER A 470 4.66 32.06 -28.88
CA SER A 470 3.53 32.47 -28.07
C SER A 470 2.29 31.99 -28.80
N THR A 471 1.71 30.89 -28.32
CA THR A 471 0.31 30.55 -28.59
C THR A 471 -0.58 31.45 -27.73
N GLY A 472 -0.29 32.75 -27.77
CA GLY A 472 -1.16 33.79 -27.27
C GLY A 472 -2.37 33.87 -28.20
N GLY A 473 -3.46 33.21 -27.80
CA GLY A 473 -4.83 33.53 -28.18
C GLY A 473 -5.13 33.56 -29.68
N GLY A 474 -5.50 32.41 -30.24
CA GLY A 474 -6.03 32.34 -31.59
C GLY A 474 -6.73 31.02 -31.85
N GLY A 475 -7.94 30.87 -31.33
CA GLY A 475 -8.84 29.81 -31.80
C GLY A 475 -9.02 29.90 -33.32
N SER A 476 -8.99 28.74 -33.98
CA SER A 476 -9.53 28.52 -35.33
C SER A 476 -8.86 29.25 -36.51
N VAL A 477 -7.61 28.89 -36.85
CA VAL A 477 -7.10 29.11 -38.24
C VAL A 477 -6.69 27.80 -38.95
N GLY A 478 -6.55 26.68 -38.23
CA GLY A 478 -6.28 25.37 -38.84
C GLY A 478 -7.48 24.71 -39.53
N GLY A 479 -8.71 24.97 -39.07
CA GLY A 479 -9.93 24.32 -39.59
C GLY A 479 -10.45 24.90 -40.91
N GLY A 480 -10.25 26.20 -41.15
CA GLY A 480 -10.76 26.88 -42.35
C GLY A 480 -9.99 26.51 -43.62
N LEU A 481 -8.68 26.32 -43.52
CA LEU A 481 -7.84 25.92 -44.66
C LEU A 481 -8.11 24.48 -45.10
N VAL A 482 -8.45 23.59 -44.16
CA VAL A 482 -8.79 22.19 -44.45
C VAL A 482 -10.17 22.08 -45.12
N LEU A 483 -11.16 22.86 -44.65
CA LEU A 483 -12.50 22.88 -45.27
C LEU A 483 -12.50 23.54 -46.66
N GLY A 484 -11.66 24.56 -46.89
CA GLY A 484 -11.46 25.15 -48.21
C GLY A 484 -10.86 24.17 -49.23
N LEU A 485 -9.95 23.29 -48.79
CA LEU A 485 -9.35 22.26 -49.64
C LEU A 485 -10.37 21.18 -50.05
N PHE A 486 -11.27 20.77 -49.15
CA PHE A 486 -12.35 19.82 -49.46
C PHE A 486 -13.43 20.42 -50.36
N GLY A 487 -13.74 21.73 -50.21
CA GLY A 487 -14.67 22.43 -51.10
C GLY A 487 -14.19 22.50 -52.56
N LEU A 488 -12.88 22.71 -52.78
CA LEU A 488 -12.28 22.73 -54.11
C LEU A 488 -12.20 21.33 -54.76
N ILE A 489 -12.03 20.27 -53.95
CA ILE A 489 -12.07 18.88 -54.44
C ILE A 489 -13.50 18.46 -54.81
N ALA A 490 -14.52 18.90 -54.07
CA ALA A 490 -15.93 18.65 -54.38
C ALA A 490 -16.38 19.38 -55.67
N LEU A 491 -15.96 20.63 -55.87
CA LEU A 491 -16.24 21.40 -57.09
C LEU A 491 -15.59 20.81 -58.35
N ARG A 492 -14.47 20.08 -58.21
CA ARG A 492 -13.81 19.40 -59.32
C ARG A 492 -14.50 18.09 -59.74
N ARG A 493 -15.32 17.48 -58.85
CA ARG A 493 -16.11 16.27 -59.15
C ARG A 493 -17.52 16.54 -59.69
N LEU A 494 -18.01 17.78 -59.60
CA LEU A 494 -19.31 18.19 -60.15
C LEU A 494 -19.21 18.75 -61.58
N LYS A 495 -18.02 18.77 -62.18
CA LYS A 495 -17.76 19.25 -63.54
C LYS A 495 -17.13 18.21 -64.47
N SER A 496 -17.27 16.92 -64.16
CA SER A 496 -16.88 15.82 -65.06
C SER A 496 -18.04 14.93 -65.41
#